data_AF-A0A1Y1JNT6-F1
#
_entry.id   AF-A0A1Y1JNT6-F1
#
_cell.length_a   1.000
_cell.length_b   1.000
_cell.length_c   1.000
_cell.angle_alpha   90.00
_cell.angle_beta   90.00
_cell.angle_gamma   90.00
#
_symmetry.space_group_name_H-M   'P 1'
#
loop_
_entity.id
_entity.type
_entity.pdbx_description
1 polymer ?
#
loop_
_entity_poly.entity_id
_entity_poly.type
_entity_poly.pdbx_seq_one_letter_code
_entity_poly.pdbx_strand_id
1 'polypeptide(L)'
;MGESIYDVLKKFPECKNNVDEYSTNWSRGEGGTWKELCDENGKELLLNKLIHEENKSKSICTQAMRYLVDVNSAMGGSLYEAGLEYLYYWVYDILHKNVHTDITLHVEDVYNELFHLFRDKFKRMDESNIIRLNSLENRITKIDFPKFRVIYDKYNKIISHSLSNDEVFQEILDIIIKYNQIEYQSSKINTSTMTTPCKSNTIVPIMITFIVTYKRKRITIKTQIFLMHIFLMSQFTKYGSWFRQGILWKRNHWDSPGEENNMFEIPEISSSSLKDIKYNIYYNYP
;
A
#
# COMPACT_ATOMS: atom_id res chain seq x y z
N MET A 1 -10.47 -13.68 -3.14
CA MET A 1 -10.07 -13.66 -1.72
C MET A 1 -9.79 -12.21 -1.42
N GLY A 2 -10.50 -11.61 -0.47
CA GLY A 2 -10.14 -10.26 0.00
C GLY A 2 -8.76 -10.32 0.65
N GLU A 3 -7.97 -9.26 0.51
CA GLU A 3 -6.75 -9.09 1.32
C GLU A 3 -7.15 -9.15 2.81
N SER A 4 -6.29 -9.72 3.65
CA SER A 4 -6.58 -9.73 5.08
C SER A 4 -6.43 -8.30 5.61
N ILE A 5 -7.18 -7.94 6.66
CA ILE A 5 -7.02 -6.64 7.33
C ILE A 5 -5.56 -6.40 7.77
N TYR A 6 -4.82 -7.47 8.09
CA TYR A 6 -3.40 -7.40 8.44
C TYR A 6 -2.51 -6.95 7.28
N ASP A 7 -2.80 -7.39 6.05
CA ASP A 7 -2.04 -7.00 4.86
C ASP A 7 -2.21 -5.51 4.56
N VAL A 8 -3.42 -4.98 4.82
CA VAL A 8 -3.73 -3.56 4.71
C VAL A 8 -3.01 -2.77 5.81
N LEU A 9 -3.13 -3.19 7.07
CA LEU A 9 -2.51 -2.51 8.21
C LEU A 9 -0.98 -2.45 8.10
N LYS A 10 -0.33 -3.46 7.49
CA LYS A 10 1.12 -3.46 7.28
C LYS A 10 1.60 -2.28 6.42
N LYS A 11 0.73 -1.74 5.56
CA LYS A 11 1.03 -0.61 4.66
C LYS A 11 0.74 0.75 5.31
N PHE A 12 0.05 0.80 6.45
CA PHE A 12 -0.33 2.05 7.11
C PHE A 12 0.86 2.96 7.46
N PRO A 13 2.04 2.46 7.90
CA PRO A 13 3.20 3.34 8.13
C PRO A 13 3.64 4.09 6.87
N GLU A 14 3.61 3.44 5.71
CA GLU A 14 3.94 4.06 4.43
C GLU A 14 2.88 5.09 4.03
N CYS A 15 1.60 4.73 4.16
CA CYS A 15 0.49 5.67 3.95
C CYS A 15 0.58 6.90 4.85
N LYS A 16 0.95 6.71 6.12
CA LYS A 16 1.15 7.78 7.09
C LYS A 16 2.25 8.74 6.65
N ASN A 17 3.41 8.19 6.28
CA ASN A 17 4.53 9.01 5.84
C ASN A 17 4.14 9.86 4.62
N ASN A 18 3.42 9.27 3.66
CA ASN A 18 2.95 10.00 2.48
C ASN A 18 1.96 11.12 2.84
N VAL A 19 1.01 10.86 3.74
CA VAL A 19 0.10 11.91 4.21
C VAL A 19 0.87 13.00 4.94
N ASP A 20 1.76 12.64 5.86
CA ASP A 20 2.48 13.58 6.72
C ASP A 20 3.44 14.47 5.91
N GLU A 21 4.06 13.95 4.84
CA GLU A 21 4.88 14.74 3.91
C GLU A 21 4.10 15.92 3.30
N TYR A 22 2.79 15.74 3.09
CA TYR A 22 1.93 16.80 2.57
C TYR A 22 1.52 17.85 3.59
N SER A 23 1.70 17.59 4.89
CA SER A 23 1.46 18.59 5.94
C SER A 23 2.52 19.69 5.95
N THR A 24 3.79 19.33 5.70
CA THR A 24 4.94 20.25 5.84
C THR A 24 5.07 21.23 4.67
N ASN A 25 4.53 20.88 3.52
CA ASN A 25 4.68 21.64 2.27
C ASN A 25 3.61 22.73 2.06
N TRP A 26 2.60 22.80 2.93
CA TRP A 26 1.53 23.80 2.82
C TRP A 26 2.04 25.24 2.91
N SER A 27 3.00 25.51 3.79
CA SER A 27 3.55 26.85 4.04
C SER A 27 4.31 27.44 2.84
N ARG A 28 4.64 26.62 1.83
CA ARG A 28 5.33 27.04 0.60
C ARG A 28 4.39 27.41 -0.55
N GLY A 29 3.07 27.30 -0.37
CA GLY A 29 2.09 27.57 -1.43
C GLY A 29 1.94 26.44 -2.46
N GLU A 30 2.47 25.25 -2.19
CA GLU A 30 2.58 24.11 -3.12
C GLU A 30 1.27 23.31 -3.31
N GLY A 31 0.10 23.91 -3.03
CA GLY A 31 -1.18 23.20 -3.15
C GLY A 31 -1.75 23.12 -4.56
N GLY A 32 -1.27 23.98 -5.48
CA GLY A 32 -1.67 24.00 -6.89
C GLY A 32 -3.19 23.93 -7.11
N THR A 33 -3.60 23.11 -8.06
CA THR A 33 -5.01 22.91 -8.45
C THR A 33 -5.89 22.32 -7.34
N TRP A 34 -5.30 21.65 -6.34
CA TRP A 34 -6.01 21.08 -5.20
C TRP A 34 -6.33 22.12 -4.14
N LYS A 35 -5.43 23.08 -3.94
CA LYS A 35 -5.69 24.22 -3.06
C LYS A 35 -6.84 25.05 -3.59
N GLU A 36 -6.83 25.38 -4.88
CA GLU A 36 -7.93 26.11 -5.52
C GLU A 36 -9.26 25.37 -5.35
N LEU A 37 -9.27 24.05 -5.59
CA LEU A 37 -10.46 23.21 -5.40
C LEU A 37 -10.98 23.25 -3.95
N CYS A 38 -10.08 23.14 -2.98
CA CYS A 38 -10.42 23.19 -1.56
C CYS A 38 -10.79 24.61 -1.09
N ASP A 39 -10.28 25.66 -1.72
CA ASP A 39 -10.65 27.06 -1.45
C ASP A 39 -12.05 27.37 -1.99
N GLU A 40 -12.37 26.90 -3.19
CA GLU A 40 -13.67 27.06 -3.84
C GLU A 40 -14.77 26.30 -3.09
N ASN A 41 -14.52 25.04 -2.72
CA ASN A 41 -15.53 24.17 -2.13
C ASN A 41 -15.47 24.12 -0.60
N GLY A 42 -14.42 24.66 0.01
CA GLY A 42 -14.14 24.53 1.44
C GLY A 42 -15.29 25.00 2.31
N LYS A 43 -15.91 26.14 1.98
CA LYS A 43 -17.00 26.72 2.78
C LYS A 43 -18.20 25.77 2.98
N GLU A 44 -18.43 24.85 2.04
CA GLU A 44 -19.55 23.93 2.08
C GLU A 44 -19.20 22.60 2.77
N LEU A 45 -17.91 22.26 2.85
CA LEU A 45 -17.44 21.02 3.47
C LEU A 45 -17.83 20.95 4.95
N LEU A 46 -18.35 19.79 5.35
CA LEU A 46 -18.60 19.45 6.76
C LEU A 46 -17.31 19.59 7.59
N LEU A 47 -16.16 19.31 6.99
CA LEU A 47 -14.85 19.51 7.62
C LEU A 47 -14.67 20.94 8.17
N ASN A 48 -15.14 21.98 7.47
CA ASN A 48 -15.06 23.36 7.93
C ASN A 48 -16.03 23.67 9.08
N LYS A 49 -17.13 22.92 9.19
CA LYS A 49 -18.09 23.05 10.30
C LYS A 49 -17.55 22.40 11.58
N LEU A 50 -16.80 21.31 11.43
CA LEU A 50 -16.22 20.54 12.53
C LEU A 50 -14.88 21.11 13.00
N ILE A 51 -14.10 21.72 12.10
CA ILE A 51 -12.81 22.35 12.42
C ILE A 51 -12.97 23.86 12.27
N HIS A 52 -13.10 24.57 13.41
CA HIS A 52 -13.36 26.01 13.45
C HIS A 52 -12.27 26.90 12.81
N GLU A 53 -11.07 26.36 12.60
CA GLU A 53 -9.97 27.05 11.93
C GLU A 53 -10.05 26.85 10.40
N GLU A 54 -10.61 27.83 9.68
CA GLU A 54 -10.81 27.75 8.22
C GLU A 54 -9.51 27.43 7.45
N ASN A 55 -8.38 28.00 7.87
CA ASN A 55 -7.09 27.74 7.22
C ASN A 55 -6.62 26.28 7.44
N LYS A 56 -6.93 25.72 8.61
CA LYS A 56 -6.56 24.35 8.97
C LYS A 56 -7.41 23.34 8.22
N SER A 57 -8.72 23.57 8.13
CA SER A 57 -9.63 22.70 7.38
C SER A 57 -9.30 22.70 5.88
N LYS A 58 -8.97 23.85 5.29
CA LYS A 58 -8.48 23.94 3.90
C LYS A 58 -7.16 23.21 3.68
N SER A 59 -6.22 23.33 4.62
CA SER A 59 -4.96 22.60 4.60
C SER A 59 -5.19 21.08 4.63
N ILE A 60 -6.08 20.60 5.52
CA ILE A 60 -6.44 19.19 5.63
C ILE A 60 -7.10 18.69 4.34
N CYS A 61 -8.03 19.46 3.77
CA CYS A 61 -8.64 19.14 2.47
C CYS A 61 -7.57 18.97 1.39
N THR A 62 -6.65 19.93 1.27
CA THR A 62 -5.61 19.88 0.24
C THR A 62 -4.64 18.72 0.46
N GLN A 63 -4.27 18.46 1.71
CA GLN A 63 -3.43 17.33 2.10
C GLN A 63 -4.08 16.00 1.70
N ALA A 64 -5.39 15.85 1.97
CA ALA A 64 -6.17 14.68 1.56
C ALA A 64 -6.18 14.51 0.03
N MET A 65 -6.39 15.59 -0.73
CA MET A 65 -6.43 15.55 -2.19
C MET A 65 -5.07 15.11 -2.77
N ARG A 66 -3.96 15.67 -2.29
CA ARG A 66 -2.60 15.31 -2.75
C ARG A 66 -2.29 13.86 -2.44
N TYR A 67 -2.57 13.43 -1.21
CA TYR A 67 -2.41 12.05 -0.82
C TYR A 67 -3.23 11.09 -1.70
N LEU A 68 -4.49 11.44 -2.00
CA LEU A 68 -5.34 10.65 -2.87
C LEU A 68 -4.78 10.54 -4.29
N VAL A 69 -4.13 11.58 -4.84
CA VAL A 69 -3.44 11.48 -6.14
C VAL A 69 -2.35 10.43 -6.08
N ASP A 70 -1.53 10.46 -5.04
CA ASP A 70 -0.37 9.57 -4.93
C ASP A 70 -0.75 8.11 -4.80
N VAL A 71 -1.65 7.80 -3.87
CA VAL A 71 -2.09 6.41 -3.66
C VAL A 71 -2.89 5.88 -4.86
N ASN A 72 -3.50 6.78 -5.64
CA ASN A 72 -4.23 6.42 -6.86
C ASN A 72 -3.38 6.44 -8.14
N SER A 73 -2.15 6.93 -8.06
CA SER A 73 -1.23 6.97 -9.19
C SER A 73 -0.89 5.54 -9.67
N ALA A 74 -0.59 5.38 -10.96
CA ALA A 74 -0.21 4.09 -11.53
C ALA A 74 1.05 3.48 -10.87
N MET A 75 1.92 4.33 -10.31
CA MET A 75 3.12 3.90 -9.58
C MET A 75 2.81 3.41 -8.16
N GLY A 76 1.78 3.95 -7.51
CA GLY A 76 1.36 3.59 -6.15
C GLY A 76 0.53 2.30 -6.05
N GLY A 77 0.52 1.45 -7.08
CA GLY A 77 -0.42 0.32 -7.20
C GLY A 77 -0.47 -0.64 -6.01
N SER A 78 0.59 -0.73 -5.20
CA SER A 78 0.64 -1.52 -3.96
C SER A 78 -0.12 -0.87 -2.80
N LEU A 79 -0.19 0.45 -2.76
CA LEU A 79 -0.79 1.23 -1.68
C LEU A 79 -2.25 1.56 -1.91
N TYR A 80 -2.75 1.44 -3.14
CA TYR A 80 -4.11 1.86 -3.50
C TYR A 80 -5.19 1.45 -2.49
N GLU A 81 -5.35 0.16 -2.21
CA GLU A 81 -6.40 -0.34 -1.31
C GLU A 81 -6.15 0.14 0.13
N ALA A 82 -4.94 -0.04 0.64
CA ALA A 82 -4.59 0.37 2.01
C ALA A 82 -4.62 1.88 2.21
N GLY A 83 -4.36 2.65 1.15
CA GLY A 83 -4.27 4.09 1.21
C GLY A 83 -5.61 4.75 1.46
N LEU A 84 -6.67 4.18 0.90
CA LEU A 84 -8.04 4.66 1.09
C LEU A 84 -8.60 4.28 2.45
N GLU A 85 -8.29 3.08 2.94
CA GLU A 85 -8.58 2.68 4.32
C GLU A 85 -7.83 3.56 5.31
N TYR A 86 -6.57 3.87 5.02
CA TYR A 86 -5.76 4.78 5.83
C TYR A 86 -6.30 6.22 5.80
N LEU A 87 -6.83 6.71 4.67
CA LEU A 87 -7.43 8.05 4.63
C LEU A 87 -8.59 8.17 5.60
N TYR A 88 -9.47 7.16 5.67
CA TYR A 88 -10.58 7.13 6.63
C TYR A 88 -10.06 7.20 8.06
N TYR A 89 -9.07 6.36 8.37
CA TYR A 89 -8.38 6.35 9.66
C TYR A 89 -7.77 7.73 10.01
N TRP A 90 -7.14 8.38 9.03
CA TRP A 90 -6.51 9.68 9.23
C TRP A 90 -7.54 10.79 9.46
N VAL A 91 -8.67 10.78 8.74
CA VAL A 91 -9.81 11.66 9.01
C VAL A 91 -10.33 11.44 10.44
N TYR A 92 -10.46 10.19 10.87
CA TYR A 92 -10.84 9.86 12.24
C TYR A 92 -9.87 10.49 13.26
N ASP A 93 -8.56 10.30 13.10
CA ASP A 93 -7.53 10.86 14.00
C ASP A 93 -7.59 12.39 14.05
N ILE A 94 -7.74 13.05 12.90
CA ILE A 94 -7.86 14.51 12.81
C ILE A 94 -9.09 15.00 13.57
N LEU A 95 -10.26 14.41 13.32
CA LEU A 95 -11.48 14.85 14.00
C LEU A 95 -11.40 14.55 15.49
N HIS A 96 -10.85 13.39 15.87
CA HIS A 96 -10.66 12.99 17.26
C HIS A 96 -9.76 13.95 18.03
N LYS A 97 -8.68 14.43 17.42
CA LYS A 97 -7.75 15.39 18.06
C LYS A 97 -8.32 16.80 18.20
N ASN A 98 -9.23 17.19 17.31
CA ASN A 98 -9.68 18.59 17.22
C ASN A 98 -11.06 18.85 17.82
N VAL A 99 -11.86 17.81 18.09
CA VAL A 99 -13.27 17.95 18.45
C VAL A 99 -13.56 17.19 19.76
N HIS A 100 -14.26 17.82 20.71
CA HIS A 100 -14.63 17.21 21.99
C HIS A 100 -16.01 16.52 22.00
N THR A 101 -16.70 16.45 20.86
CA THR A 101 -18.04 15.84 20.71
C THR A 101 -17.96 14.41 20.18
N ASP A 102 -19.11 13.72 20.09
CA ASP A 102 -19.21 12.35 19.53
C ASP A 102 -18.91 12.34 18.03
N ILE A 103 -17.62 12.38 17.71
CA ILE A 103 -17.00 12.47 16.39
C ILE A 103 -17.44 11.35 15.44
N THR A 104 -17.89 10.22 16.01
CA THR A 104 -18.12 9.00 15.23
C THR A 104 -19.13 9.17 14.10
N LEU A 105 -20.12 10.03 14.29
CA LEU A 105 -21.19 10.22 13.32
C LEU A 105 -20.73 10.99 12.07
N HIS A 106 -19.60 11.71 12.14
CA HIS A 106 -19.19 12.63 11.07
C HIS A 106 -17.96 12.17 10.27
N VAL A 107 -17.25 11.15 10.74
CA VAL A 107 -16.02 10.67 10.06
C VAL A 107 -16.37 10.15 8.68
N GLU A 108 -17.44 9.37 8.56
CA GLU A 108 -17.91 8.83 7.28
C GLU A 108 -18.35 9.95 6.33
N ASP A 109 -19.10 10.94 6.83
CA ASP A 109 -19.55 12.08 6.04
C ASP A 109 -18.35 12.89 5.50
N VAL A 110 -17.39 13.24 6.37
CA VAL A 110 -16.19 13.98 5.96
C VAL A 110 -15.35 13.17 4.97
N TYR A 111 -15.17 11.88 5.21
CA TYR A 111 -14.46 11.01 4.29
C TYR A 111 -15.14 10.98 2.91
N ASN A 112 -16.46 10.79 2.88
CA ASN A 112 -17.24 10.72 1.65
C ASN A 112 -17.20 12.05 0.90
N GLU A 113 -17.30 13.18 1.58
CA GLU A 113 -17.17 14.50 0.97
C GLU A 113 -15.78 14.71 0.33
N LEU A 114 -14.71 14.41 1.06
CA LEU A 114 -13.34 14.50 0.53
C LEU A 114 -13.16 13.58 -0.68
N PHE A 115 -13.63 12.34 -0.59
CA PHE A 115 -13.52 11.38 -1.67
C PHE A 115 -14.34 11.79 -2.90
N HIS A 116 -15.55 12.31 -2.69
CA HIS A 116 -16.41 12.84 -3.75
C HIS A 116 -15.76 14.03 -4.46
N LEU A 117 -15.21 14.97 -3.67
CA LEU A 117 -14.50 16.13 -4.18
C LEU A 117 -13.32 15.72 -5.07
N PHE A 118 -12.51 14.77 -4.60
CA PHE A 118 -11.42 14.18 -5.37
C PHE A 118 -11.93 13.56 -6.68
N ARG A 119 -12.93 12.68 -6.58
CA ARG A 119 -13.52 11.96 -7.73
C ARG A 119 -14.02 12.92 -8.79
N ASP A 120 -14.73 13.98 -8.41
CA ASP A 120 -15.31 14.93 -9.36
C ASP A 120 -14.26 15.72 -10.11
N LYS A 121 -13.17 16.12 -9.43
CA LYS A 121 -12.03 16.75 -10.10
C LYS A 121 -11.32 15.75 -11.01
N PHE A 122 -11.10 14.52 -10.54
CA PHE A 122 -10.37 13.50 -11.29
C PHE A 122 -11.12 13.04 -12.55
N LYS A 123 -12.45 12.92 -12.50
CA LYS A 123 -13.31 12.64 -13.66
C LYS A 123 -13.12 13.65 -14.79
N ARG A 124 -12.87 14.92 -14.45
CA ARG A 124 -12.62 15.98 -15.45
C ARG A 124 -11.22 15.90 -16.06
N MET A 125 -10.28 15.23 -15.40
CA MET A 125 -8.89 15.12 -15.86
C MET A 125 -8.67 13.89 -16.75
N ASP A 126 -9.25 12.74 -16.43
CA ASP A 126 -9.04 11.50 -17.18
C ASP A 126 -10.22 10.52 -17.03
N GLU A 127 -10.97 10.31 -18.12
CA GLU A 127 -12.11 9.38 -18.15
C GLU A 127 -11.72 7.91 -17.96
N SER A 128 -10.48 7.53 -18.30
CA SER A 128 -10.04 6.12 -18.23
C SER A 128 -9.90 5.61 -16.78
N ASN A 129 -9.65 6.52 -15.83
CA ASN A 129 -9.49 6.21 -14.41
C ASN A 129 -10.82 6.07 -13.65
N ILE A 130 -11.96 6.39 -14.28
CA ILE A 130 -13.29 6.34 -13.67
C ILE A 130 -13.67 4.91 -13.25
N ILE A 131 -13.28 3.90 -14.03
CA ILE A 131 -13.59 2.49 -13.75
C ILE A 131 -12.96 2.05 -12.42
N ARG A 132 -11.75 2.54 -12.11
CA ARG A 132 -11.01 2.19 -10.90
C ARG A 132 -11.69 2.77 -9.66
N LEU A 133 -12.16 4.02 -9.75
CA LEU A 133 -12.89 4.71 -8.68
C LEU A 133 -14.27 4.09 -8.38
N ASN A 134 -15.01 3.63 -9.40
CA ASN A 134 -16.33 3.03 -9.18
C ASN A 134 -16.26 1.66 -8.48
N SER A 135 -15.21 0.88 -8.73
CA SER A 135 -15.01 -0.39 -8.01
C SER A 135 -14.74 -0.19 -6.51
N LEU A 136 -14.33 1.02 -6.14
CA LEU A 136 -13.91 1.40 -4.81
C LEU A 136 -15.06 1.79 -3.89
N GLU A 137 -16.03 2.54 -4.40
CA GLU A 137 -17.24 2.95 -3.67
C GLU A 137 -17.95 1.74 -3.05
N ASN A 138 -17.98 0.62 -3.78
CA ASN A 138 -18.54 -0.66 -3.34
C ASN A 138 -17.69 -1.41 -2.30
N ARG A 139 -16.41 -1.07 -2.15
CA ARG A 139 -15.53 -1.65 -1.12
C ARG A 139 -15.52 -0.82 0.14
N ILE A 140 -15.46 0.50 0.01
CA ILE A 140 -15.49 1.45 1.14
C ILE A 140 -16.77 1.26 1.95
N THR A 141 -17.91 1.17 1.29
CA THR A 141 -19.21 0.87 1.92
C THR A 141 -19.28 -0.49 2.62
N LYS A 142 -18.30 -1.39 2.38
CA LYS A 142 -18.18 -2.69 3.05
C LYS A 142 -17.12 -2.70 4.15
N ILE A 143 -16.34 -1.64 4.30
CA ILE A 143 -15.37 -1.53 5.38
C ILE A 143 -16.19 -1.46 6.68
N ASP A 144 -15.95 -2.40 7.57
CA ASP A 144 -16.54 -2.40 8.91
C ASP A 144 -15.86 -1.31 9.76
N PHE A 145 -16.18 -0.06 9.49
CA PHE A 145 -15.60 1.11 10.16
C PHE A 145 -15.67 1.06 11.70
N PRO A 146 -16.75 0.53 12.32
CA PRO A 146 -16.77 0.32 13.76
C PRO A 146 -15.62 -0.57 14.27
N LYS A 147 -15.14 -1.52 13.45
CA LYS A 147 -14.01 -2.38 13.80
C LYS A 147 -12.69 -1.62 13.77
N PHE A 148 -12.45 -0.82 12.72
CA PHE A 148 -11.23 -0.01 12.61
C PHE A 148 -11.11 1.00 13.76
N ARG A 149 -12.23 1.62 14.14
CA ARG A 149 -12.29 2.48 15.32
C ARG A 149 -11.84 1.75 16.58
N VAL A 150 -12.43 0.59 16.88
CA VAL A 150 -12.10 -0.18 18.10
C VAL A 150 -10.62 -0.57 18.13
N ILE A 151 -10.06 -0.97 16.98
CA ILE A 151 -8.64 -1.30 16.86
C ILE A 151 -7.79 -0.06 17.12
N TYR A 152 -8.16 1.08 16.55
CA TYR A 152 -7.41 2.31 16.69
C TYR A 152 -7.44 2.89 18.09
N ASP A 153 -8.62 2.99 18.71
CA ASP A 153 -8.79 3.50 20.06
C ASP A 153 -7.90 2.70 21.03
N LYS A 154 -7.85 1.38 20.86
CA LYS A 154 -6.95 0.50 21.63
C LYS A 154 -5.48 0.71 21.28
N TYR A 155 -5.11 0.80 20.00
CA TYR A 155 -3.73 1.08 19.59
C TYR A 155 -3.20 2.39 20.14
N ASN A 156 -3.99 3.46 20.05
CA ASN A 156 -3.66 4.76 20.63
C ASN A 156 -3.56 4.69 22.15
N LYS A 157 -4.42 3.92 22.82
CA LYS A 157 -4.31 3.68 24.26
C LYS A 157 -2.99 3.01 24.63
N ILE A 158 -2.55 2.02 23.85
CA ILE A 158 -1.25 1.35 24.02
C ILE A 158 -0.08 2.31 23.82
N ILE A 159 -0.14 3.21 22.84
CA ILE A 159 0.97 4.12 22.51
C ILE A 159 1.00 5.39 23.36
N SER A 160 -0.16 5.94 23.71
CA SER A 160 -0.24 7.25 24.37
C SER A 160 0.17 7.23 25.84
N HIS A 161 0.02 6.11 26.57
CA HIS A 161 0.35 6.04 27.99
C HIS A 161 0.75 4.64 28.48
N SER A 162 1.96 4.57 29.07
CA SER A 162 2.31 4.01 30.39
C SER A 162 1.69 2.70 30.90
N LEU A 163 1.14 1.85 30.04
CA LEU A 163 0.67 0.55 30.45
C LEU A 163 1.86 -0.34 30.77
N SER A 164 1.75 -1.10 31.85
CA SER A 164 2.69 -2.20 32.08
C SER A 164 2.60 -3.18 30.91
N ASN A 165 3.68 -3.88 30.59
CA ASN A 165 3.70 -4.86 29.50
C ASN A 165 2.54 -5.88 29.60
N ASP A 166 2.10 -6.19 30.82
CA ASP A 166 1.00 -7.12 31.08
C ASP A 166 -0.36 -6.56 30.67
N GLU A 167 -0.63 -5.28 30.89
CA GLU A 167 -1.89 -4.64 30.49
C GLU A 167 -2.01 -4.53 28.96
N VAL A 168 -0.92 -4.20 28.28
CA VAL A 168 -0.86 -4.19 26.81
C VAL A 168 -1.17 -5.59 26.25
N PHE A 169 -0.57 -6.63 26.85
CA PHE A 169 -0.79 -8.00 26.42
C PHE A 169 -2.25 -8.45 26.62
N GLN A 170 -2.87 -8.11 27.76
CA GLN A 170 -4.28 -8.41 28.01
C GLN A 170 -5.20 -7.67 27.03
N GLU A 171 -4.94 -6.40 26.73
CA GLU A 171 -5.75 -5.68 25.76
C GLU A 171 -5.67 -6.25 24.35
N ILE A 172 -4.48 -6.71 23.93
CA ILE A 172 -4.28 -7.41 22.65
C ILE A 172 -5.00 -8.76 22.66
N LEU A 173 -4.89 -9.54 23.74
CA LEU A 173 -5.62 -10.80 23.88
C LEU A 173 -7.13 -10.59 23.79
N ASP A 174 -7.67 -9.56 24.43
CA ASP A 174 -9.08 -9.22 24.36
C ASP A 174 -9.54 -8.87 22.95
N ILE A 175 -8.70 -8.16 22.17
CA ILE A 175 -8.96 -7.92 20.74
C ILE A 175 -9.06 -9.25 20.01
N ILE A 176 -8.02 -10.09 20.13
CA ILE A 176 -7.92 -11.37 19.42
C ILE A 176 -9.11 -12.27 19.76
N ILE A 177 -9.45 -12.41 21.05
CA ILE A 177 -10.57 -13.24 21.50
C ILE A 177 -11.90 -12.70 20.96
N LYS A 178 -12.15 -11.39 21.07
CA LYS A 178 -13.39 -10.77 20.60
C LYS A 178 -13.57 -10.95 19.08
N TYR A 179 -12.52 -10.79 18.29
CA TYR A 179 -12.60 -10.93 16.83
C TYR A 179 -12.65 -12.39 16.37
N ASN A 180 -11.90 -13.29 17.01
CA ASN A 180 -11.97 -14.73 16.73
C ASN A 180 -13.36 -15.31 17.06
N GLN A 181 -14.04 -14.80 18.10
CA GLN A 181 -15.42 -15.19 18.40
C GLN A 181 -16.41 -14.75 17.30
N ILE A 182 -16.23 -13.57 16.73
CA ILE A 182 -17.08 -13.07 15.62
C ILE A 182 -16.87 -13.93 14.35
N GLU A 183 -15.62 -14.32 14.07
CA GLU A 183 -15.30 -15.19 12.93
C GLU A 183 -15.82 -16.62 13.14
N TYR A 184 -15.74 -17.14 14.37
CA TYR A 184 -16.31 -18.44 14.71
C TYR A 184 -17.85 -18.44 14.63
N GLN A 185 -18.52 -17.36 15.03
CA GLN A 185 -19.98 -17.26 14.92
C GLN A 185 -20.45 -17.13 13.47
N SER A 186 -19.75 -16.38 12.62
CA SER A 186 -20.12 -16.22 11.20
C SER A 186 -19.98 -17.53 10.42
N SER A 187 -18.96 -18.35 10.72
CA SER A 187 -18.80 -19.68 10.13
C SER A 187 -19.86 -20.68 10.62
N LYS A 188 -20.34 -20.54 11.86
CA LYS A 188 -21.42 -21.36 12.43
C LYS A 188 -22.81 -21.02 11.85
N ILE A 189 -23.07 -19.77 11.48
CA ILE A 189 -24.33 -19.36 10.86
C ILE A 189 -24.43 -19.86 9.41
N ASN A 190 -23.30 -19.90 8.68
CA ASN A 190 -23.27 -20.38 7.29
C ASN A 190 -23.35 -21.91 7.15
N THR A 191 -23.39 -22.65 8.27
CA THR A 191 -23.54 -24.12 8.30
C THR A 191 -24.91 -24.58 8.79
N SER A 192 -25.93 -23.71 8.81
CA SER A 192 -27.31 -24.21 8.93
C SER A 192 -27.65 -25.00 7.67
N THR A 193 -27.45 -26.31 7.74
CA THR A 193 -27.86 -27.28 6.73
C THR A 193 -29.37 -27.13 6.50
N MET A 194 -29.75 -26.43 5.44
CA MET A 194 -31.06 -26.62 4.82
C MET A 194 -31.08 -28.05 4.29
N THR A 195 -31.52 -28.98 5.13
CA THR A 195 -31.88 -30.34 4.74
C THR A 195 -33.25 -30.30 4.07
N THR A 196 -33.32 -29.74 2.88
CA THR A 196 -34.37 -30.13 1.92
C THR A 196 -33.75 -31.18 1.00
N PRO A 197 -34.30 -32.41 0.93
CA PRO A 197 -33.78 -33.46 0.07
C PRO A 197 -34.10 -33.13 -1.40
N CYS A 198 -33.32 -32.23 -2.00
CA CYS A 198 -33.31 -32.07 -3.44
C CYS A 198 -32.54 -33.25 -4.05
N LYS A 199 -33.19 -33.98 -4.95
CA LYS A 199 -32.59 -35.02 -5.81
C LYS A 199 -31.52 -34.35 -6.68
N SER A 200 -30.31 -34.20 -6.16
CA SER A 200 -29.22 -33.56 -6.88
C SER A 200 -28.57 -34.59 -7.82
N ASN A 201 -28.50 -34.25 -9.10
CA ASN A 201 -27.73 -35.03 -10.07
C ASN A 201 -26.24 -34.86 -9.74
N THR A 202 -25.70 -35.75 -8.91
CA THR A 202 -24.30 -35.81 -8.47
C THR A 202 -23.30 -35.96 -9.63
N ILE A 203 -23.78 -36.30 -10.83
CA ILE A 203 -22.98 -36.39 -12.05
C ILE A 203 -22.41 -35.03 -12.49
N VAL A 204 -23.16 -33.94 -12.32
CA VAL A 204 -22.72 -32.61 -12.79
C VAL A 204 -21.52 -32.08 -11.98
N PRO A 205 -21.54 -32.11 -10.63
CA PRO A 205 -20.37 -31.72 -9.82
C PRO A 205 -19.12 -32.56 -10.12
N ILE A 206 -19.28 -33.88 -10.36
CA ILE A 206 -18.18 -34.78 -10.67
C ILE A 206 -17.55 -34.44 -12.04
N MET A 207 -18.36 -34.15 -13.05
CA MET A 207 -17.84 -33.73 -14.37
C MET A 207 -17.09 -32.38 -14.30
N ILE A 208 -17.59 -31.43 -13.50
CA ILE A 208 -16.92 -30.14 -13.31
C ILE A 208 -15.56 -30.34 -12.60
N THR A 209 -15.49 -31.17 -11.55
CA THR A 209 -14.22 -31.45 -10.87
C THR A 209 -13.21 -32.12 -11.79
N PHE A 210 -13.63 -33.07 -12.65
CA PHE A 210 -12.72 -33.65 -13.64
C PHE A 210 -12.17 -32.61 -14.63
N ILE A 211 -13.00 -31.69 -15.13
CA ILE A 211 -12.57 -30.64 -16.07
C ILE A 211 -11.57 -29.68 -15.40
N VAL A 212 -11.86 -29.23 -14.17
CA VAL A 212 -10.98 -28.31 -13.42
C VAL A 212 -9.65 -28.99 -13.11
N THR A 213 -9.68 -30.25 -12.67
CA THR A 213 -8.47 -31.01 -12.31
C THR A 213 -7.62 -31.28 -13.54
N TYR A 214 -8.23 -31.61 -14.69
CA TYR A 214 -7.53 -31.77 -15.96
C TYR A 214 -6.85 -30.48 -16.42
N LYS A 215 -7.55 -29.34 -16.36
CA LYS A 215 -6.97 -28.03 -16.72
C LYS A 215 -5.80 -27.66 -15.80
N ARG A 216 -5.95 -27.86 -14.48
CA ARG A 216 -4.88 -27.56 -13.50
C ARG A 216 -3.65 -28.45 -13.71
N LYS A 217 -3.85 -29.74 -14.00
CA LYS A 217 -2.76 -30.67 -14.29
C LYS A 217 -2.02 -30.30 -15.58
N ARG A 218 -2.74 -29.88 -16.63
CA ARG A 218 -2.14 -29.45 -17.91
C ARG A 218 -1.31 -28.18 -17.78
N ILE A 219 -1.74 -27.23 -16.92
CA ILE A 219 -0.96 -26.02 -16.61
C ILE A 219 0.32 -26.41 -15.87
N THR A 220 0.22 -27.25 -14.84
CA THR A 220 1.38 -27.66 -14.02
C THR A 220 2.45 -28.37 -14.86
N ILE A 221 2.05 -29.26 -15.77
CA ILE A 221 2.98 -29.96 -16.67
C ILE A 221 3.69 -28.97 -17.60
N LYS A 222 2.99 -27.98 -18.17
CA LYS A 222 3.60 -26.97 -19.04
C LYS A 222 4.60 -26.10 -18.27
N THR A 223 4.28 -25.70 -17.05
CA THR A 223 5.19 -24.92 -16.20
C THR A 223 6.45 -25.71 -15.88
N GLN A 224 6.33 -27.01 -15.57
CA GLN A 224 7.48 -27.86 -15.25
C GLN A 224 8.40 -28.07 -16.47
N ILE A 225 7.84 -28.26 -17.67
CA ILE A 225 8.63 -28.35 -18.91
C ILE A 225 9.35 -27.03 -19.19
N PHE A 226 8.68 -25.89 -19.00
CA PHE A 226 9.27 -24.57 -19.22
C PHE A 226 10.44 -24.30 -18.25
N LEU A 227 10.29 -24.61 -16.97
CA LEU A 227 11.36 -24.50 -15.97
C LEU A 227 12.54 -25.42 -16.29
N MET A 228 12.28 -26.65 -16.73
CA MET A 228 13.34 -27.56 -17.17
C MET A 228 14.11 -27.01 -18.38
N HIS A 229 13.41 -26.38 -19.33
CA HIS A 229 14.03 -25.76 -20.49
C HIS A 229 14.93 -24.57 -20.11
N ILE A 230 14.47 -23.71 -19.20
CA ILE A 230 15.30 -22.63 -18.64
C ILE A 230 16.54 -23.19 -17.94
N PHE A 231 16.38 -24.26 -17.15
CA PHE A 231 17.49 -24.88 -16.44
C PHE A 231 18.55 -25.42 -17.41
N LEU A 232 18.14 -26.14 -18.46
CA LEU A 232 19.04 -26.64 -19.50
C LEU A 232 19.76 -25.49 -20.22
N MET A 233 19.05 -24.42 -20.56
CA MET A 233 19.66 -23.23 -21.19
C MET A 233 20.65 -22.50 -20.26
N SER A 234 20.40 -22.53 -18.95
CA SER A 234 21.29 -21.92 -17.96
C SER A 234 22.59 -22.71 -17.72
N GLN A 235 22.56 -24.02 -17.93
CA GLN A 235 23.71 -24.92 -17.71
C GLN A 235 24.56 -25.13 -18.96
N PHE A 236 23.94 -25.25 -20.15
CA PHE A 236 24.62 -25.80 -21.33
C PHE A 236 24.88 -24.80 -22.46
N THR A 237 24.36 -23.57 -22.38
CA THR A 237 24.53 -22.56 -23.44
C THR A 237 25.59 -21.55 -23.06
N LYS A 238 26.35 -21.02 -24.04
CA LYS A 238 27.34 -19.94 -23.82
C LYS A 238 26.73 -18.70 -23.15
N TYR A 239 25.42 -18.49 -23.29
CA TYR A 239 24.66 -17.42 -22.61
C TYR A 239 24.43 -17.67 -21.10
N GLY A 240 24.60 -18.91 -20.62
CA GLY A 240 24.45 -19.26 -19.20
C GLY A 240 25.46 -18.57 -18.29
N SER A 241 26.68 -18.32 -18.77
CA SER A 241 27.69 -17.53 -18.03
C SER A 241 27.23 -16.09 -17.85
N TRP A 242 26.59 -15.50 -18.86
CA TRP A 242 26.04 -14.15 -18.83
C TRP A 242 24.90 -14.02 -17.81
N PHE A 243 23.98 -15.00 -17.77
CA PHE A 243 22.94 -15.06 -16.75
C PHE A 243 23.51 -15.26 -15.34
N ARG A 244 24.51 -16.12 -15.16
CA ARG A 244 25.19 -16.30 -13.87
C ARG A 244 25.86 -15.02 -13.40
N GLN A 245 26.53 -14.28 -14.30
CA GLN A 245 27.12 -12.99 -14.01
C GLN A 245 26.05 -11.94 -13.66
N GLY A 246 24.92 -11.90 -14.36
CA GLY A 246 23.81 -11.00 -14.03
C GLY A 246 23.19 -11.27 -12.66
N ILE A 247 23.04 -12.55 -12.29
CA ILE A 247 22.55 -12.96 -10.96
C ILE A 247 23.57 -12.62 -9.88
N LEU A 248 24.86 -12.90 -10.10
CA LEU A 248 25.95 -12.52 -9.17
C LEU A 248 26.04 -11.01 -8.99
N TRP A 249 25.90 -10.24 -10.07
CA TRP A 249 25.90 -8.78 -10.02
C TRP A 249 24.73 -8.25 -9.19
N LYS A 250 23.50 -8.74 -9.45
CA LYS A 250 22.35 -8.37 -8.62
C LYS A 250 22.51 -8.82 -7.18
N ARG A 251 23.02 -10.01 -6.92
CA ARG A 251 23.25 -10.50 -5.56
C ARG A 251 24.25 -9.61 -4.81
N ASN A 252 25.38 -9.27 -5.43
CA ASN A 252 26.37 -8.36 -4.85
C ASN A 252 25.79 -6.95 -4.62
N HIS A 253 24.89 -6.49 -5.50
CA HIS A 253 24.21 -5.22 -5.33
C HIS A 253 23.24 -5.21 -4.13
N TRP A 254 22.59 -6.34 -3.84
CA TRP A 254 21.65 -6.48 -2.71
C TRP A 254 22.36 -6.84 -1.39
N ASP A 255 23.47 -7.58 -1.49
CA ASP A 255 24.33 -7.98 -0.36
C ASP A 255 25.32 -6.85 0.04
N SER A 256 25.17 -5.63 -0.50
CA SER A 256 25.80 -4.40 0.00
C SER A 256 24.82 -3.59 0.84
N PRO A 257 24.57 -3.95 2.12
CA PRO A 257 23.81 -3.12 3.04
C PRO A 257 24.75 -2.04 3.57
N GLY A 258 24.98 -0.97 2.80
CA GLY A 258 25.67 0.20 3.36
C GLY A 258 26.41 1.13 2.42
N GLU A 259 26.57 0.84 1.13
CA GLU A 259 27.13 1.82 0.19
C GLU A 259 26.00 2.65 -0.43
N GLU A 260 25.49 3.60 0.36
CA GLU A 260 25.05 4.89 -0.20
C GLU A 260 26.27 5.51 -0.89
N ASN A 261 26.50 5.12 -2.14
CA ASN A 261 27.51 5.73 -2.98
C ASN A 261 27.17 7.21 -3.11
N ASN A 262 28.01 8.04 -2.51
CA ASN A 262 28.07 9.47 -2.73
C ASN A 262 28.12 9.77 -4.22
N MET A 263 26.96 10.04 -4.82
CA MET A 263 26.81 10.49 -6.20
C MET A 263 27.50 11.86 -6.45
N PHE A 264 28.07 12.46 -5.40
CA PHE A 264 28.80 13.73 -5.42
C PHE A 264 30.30 13.60 -5.18
N GLU A 265 30.86 12.39 -5.07
CA GLU A 265 32.31 12.25 -5.16
C GLU A 265 32.75 12.48 -6.61
N ILE A 266 33.30 13.67 -6.82
CA ILE A 266 33.93 14.09 -8.07
C ILE A 266 34.94 13.00 -8.43
N PRO A 267 34.86 12.38 -9.62
CA PRO A 267 35.84 11.40 -10.02
C PRO A 267 37.20 12.09 -10.08
N GLU A 268 38.08 11.77 -9.13
CA GLU A 268 39.49 12.07 -9.25
C GLU A 268 39.95 11.41 -10.55
N ILE A 269 40.27 12.24 -11.52
CA ILE A 269 40.74 11.87 -12.85
C ILE A 269 41.97 10.98 -12.63
N SER A 270 41.77 9.67 -12.74
CA SER A 270 42.86 8.71 -12.73
C SER A 270 43.69 8.97 -13.99
N SER A 271 44.82 9.66 -13.80
CA SER A 271 45.82 9.89 -14.82
C SER A 271 46.19 8.55 -15.46
N SER A 272 45.85 8.41 -16.73
CA SER A 272 46.30 7.33 -17.61
C SER A 272 47.82 7.43 -17.76
N SER A 273 48.54 6.81 -16.83
CA SER A 273 49.98 6.63 -16.93
C SER A 273 50.24 5.45 -17.86
N LEU A 274 50.32 5.72 -19.16
CA LEU A 274 50.99 4.85 -20.13
C LEU A 274 52.46 4.72 -19.68
N LYS A 275 52.76 3.67 -18.91
CA LYS A 275 54.13 3.23 -18.64
C LYS A 275 54.66 2.55 -19.89
N ASP A 276 55.10 3.36 -20.83
CA ASP A 276 55.88 2.93 -21.98
C ASP A 276 57.20 3.69 -22.01
N ILE A 277 58.13 3.32 -21.12
CA ILE A 277 59.53 3.77 -21.18
C ILE A 277 60.41 2.60 -20.79
N LYS A 278 60.83 1.82 -21.78
CA LYS A 278 61.92 0.85 -21.70
C LYS A 278 63.05 1.29 -22.64
N TYR A 279 63.55 2.51 -22.45
CA TYR A 279 64.84 2.95 -23.01
C TYR A 279 65.89 2.89 -21.91
N ASN A 280 66.67 1.80 -21.88
CA ASN A 280 67.93 1.76 -21.16
C ASN A 280 68.98 2.49 -22.00
N ILE A 281 69.24 3.75 -21.65
CA ILE A 281 70.45 4.48 -22.02
C ILE A 281 71.55 4.00 -21.08
N TYR A 282 72.57 3.34 -21.60
CA TYR A 282 73.81 3.06 -20.86
C TYR A 282 74.91 4.03 -21.30
N TYR A 283 75.65 4.48 -20.30
CA TYR A 283 76.53 5.64 -20.28
C TYR A 283 77.79 5.51 -21.16
N ASN A 284 78.18 6.62 -21.77
CA ASN A 284 79.56 6.92 -22.16
C ASN A 284 80.41 7.17 -20.90
N TYR A 285 81.66 6.70 -20.89
CA TYR A 285 82.83 7.45 -20.41
C TYR A 285 84.08 6.99 -21.22
N PRO A 286 85.12 7.83 -21.32
CA PRO A 286 86.11 7.94 -22.41
C PRO A 286 87.20 6.87 -22.44
#